data_AF-A0AAV8VZ12-F1
#
_entry.id   AF-A0AAV8VZ12-F1
#
_cell.length_a   1.000
_cell.length_b   1.000
_cell.length_c   1.000
_cell.angle_alpha   90.00
_cell.angle_beta   90.00
_cell.angle_gamma   90.00
#
_symmetry.space_group_name_H-M   'P 1'
#
loop_
_entity.id
_entity.type
_entity.pdbx_description
1 polymer ?
#
loop_
_entity_poly.entity_id
_entity_poly.type
_entity_poly.pdbx_seq_one_letter_code
_entity_poly.pdbx_strand_id
1 'polypeptide(L)'
;MAMGPKVALTPLELLEDDGTKGREQPLYSKFYYPTACATLGFIGAIVGNWASRRPYFSGIQKHIIAAIAGAGIGKILENYNISHAAERDAVMRHYIQLHPEDFPPFERKKYADVIEPWIPIR
;
A
#
# COMPACT_ATOMS: atom_id res chain seq x y z
N MET A 1 -5.95 -5.05 -35.07
CA MET A 1 -6.40 -5.62 -33.79
C MET A 1 -6.30 -4.53 -32.75
N ALA A 2 -7.41 -4.13 -32.11
CA ALA A 2 -7.46 -2.95 -31.26
C ALA A 2 -6.55 -3.14 -30.03
N MET A 3 -5.56 -2.25 -29.89
CA MET A 3 -4.64 -2.16 -28.74
C MET A 3 -5.34 -1.47 -27.55
N GLY A 4 -6.49 -2.02 -27.13
CA GLY A 4 -7.11 -1.62 -25.87
C GLY A 4 -6.31 -2.16 -24.68
N PRO A 5 -6.47 -1.60 -23.47
CA PRO A 5 -5.86 -2.18 -22.28
C PRO A 5 -6.27 -3.64 -22.14
N LYS A 6 -5.32 -4.55 -21.87
CA LYS A 6 -5.65 -5.94 -21.58
C LYS A 6 -6.54 -5.97 -20.34
N VAL A 7 -7.75 -6.49 -20.52
CA VAL A 7 -8.73 -6.61 -19.46
C VAL A 7 -8.69 -8.06 -18.98
N ALA A 8 -8.34 -8.29 -17.72
CA ALA A 8 -8.26 -9.65 -17.17
C ALA A 8 -9.60 -10.39 -17.33
N LEU A 9 -9.54 -11.67 -17.71
CA LEU A 9 -10.69 -12.56 -17.88
C LEU A 9 -10.74 -13.64 -16.80
N THR A 10 -9.60 -13.94 -16.18
CA THR A 10 -9.49 -14.88 -15.07
C THR A 10 -9.05 -14.18 -13.79
N PRO A 11 -9.38 -14.73 -12.60
CA PRO A 11 -8.86 -14.22 -11.33
C PRO A 11 -7.33 -14.26 -11.25
N LEU A 12 -6.69 -15.24 -11.90
CA LEU A 12 -5.23 -15.36 -11.95
C LEU A 12 -4.60 -14.20 -12.72
N GLU A 13 -5.11 -13.87 -13.91
CA GLU A 13 -4.64 -12.72 -14.71
C GLU A 13 -4.80 -11.37 -13.98
N LEU A 14 -5.73 -11.26 -13.04
CA LEU A 14 -5.89 -10.05 -12.23
C LEU A 14 -4.77 -9.88 -11.21
N LEU A 15 -4.31 -10.99 -10.63
CA LEU A 15 -3.28 -11.01 -9.58
C LEU A 15 -1.88 -11.12 -10.16
N GLU A 16 -1.71 -11.75 -11.31
CA GLU A 16 -0.43 -11.91 -11.97
C GLU A 16 0.09 -10.55 -12.42
N ASP A 17 1.35 -10.28 -12.07
CA ASP A 17 2.04 -9.07 -12.53
C ASP A 17 2.48 -9.33 -13.96
N ASP A 18 1.73 -8.80 -14.93
CA ASP A 18 1.89 -9.06 -16.35
C ASP A 18 3.19 -8.48 -16.96
N GLY A 19 4.12 -7.97 -16.14
CA GLY A 19 5.38 -7.33 -16.55
C GLY A 19 5.18 -6.10 -17.45
N THR A 20 3.92 -5.81 -17.80
CA THR A 20 3.49 -4.72 -18.67
C THR A 20 3.11 -3.50 -17.84
N LYS A 21 2.85 -3.70 -16.55
CA LYS A 21 2.67 -2.63 -15.55
C LYS A 21 4.00 -2.39 -14.84
N GLY A 22 4.84 -1.53 -15.41
CA GLY A 22 5.89 -0.82 -14.66
C GLY A 22 5.28 0.14 -13.63
N ARG A 23 4.43 -0.37 -12.73
CA ARG A 23 3.69 0.39 -11.74
C ARG A 23 4.64 0.71 -10.60
N GLU A 24 5.49 1.68 -10.84
CA GLU A 24 6.29 2.29 -9.78
C GLU A 24 5.34 2.78 -8.69
N GLN A 25 5.71 2.49 -7.44
CA GLN A 25 4.94 2.99 -6.32
C GLN A 25 4.92 4.52 -6.37
N PRO A 26 3.76 5.15 -6.23
CA PRO A 26 3.69 6.61 -6.21
C PRO A 26 4.57 7.14 -5.07
N LEU A 27 5.19 8.30 -5.28
CA LEU A 27 6.16 8.89 -4.35
C LEU A 27 5.63 8.94 -2.91
N TYR A 28 4.33 9.22 -2.73
CA TYR A 28 3.72 9.25 -1.41
C TYR A 28 3.85 7.90 -0.68
N SER A 29 3.61 6.79 -1.38
CA SER A 29 3.63 5.44 -0.80
C SER A 29 5.04 5.06 -0.36
N LYS A 30 6.03 5.42 -1.18
CA LYS A 30 7.45 5.13 -0.93
C LYS A 30 8.01 5.87 0.28
N PHE A 31 7.52 7.07 0.57
CA PHE A 31 8.03 7.89 1.67
C PHE A 31 7.12 7.89 2.90
N TYR A 32 5.94 7.26 2.84
CA TYR A 32 4.95 7.32 3.91
C TYR A 32 5.49 6.78 5.24
N TYR A 33 5.97 5.53 5.28
CA TYR A 33 6.44 4.92 6.52
C TYR A 33 7.68 5.61 7.12
N PRO A 34 8.74 5.91 6.34
CA PRO A 34 9.90 6.63 6.88
C PRO A 34 9.54 8.03 7.40
N THR A 35 8.72 8.80 6.68
CA THR A 35 8.36 10.16 7.10
C THR A 35 7.39 10.17 8.29
N ALA A 36 6.43 9.26 8.34
CA ALA A 36 5.53 9.11 9.48
C ALA A 36 6.30 8.71 10.76
N CYS A 37 7.20 7.73 10.69
CA CYS A 37 7.99 7.36 11.86
C CYS A 37 9.03 8.42 12.25
N ALA A 38 9.60 9.16 11.29
CA ALA A 38 10.49 10.27 11.57
C ALA A 38 9.78 11.42 12.31
N THR A 39 8.58 11.79 11.85
CA THR A 39 7.76 12.81 12.52
C THR A 39 7.34 12.38 13.92
N LEU A 40 6.98 11.10 14.12
CA LEU A 40 6.73 10.55 15.45
C LEU A 40 7.98 10.59 16.35
N GLY A 41 9.16 10.28 15.82
CA GLY A 41 10.42 10.40 16.56
C GLY A 41 10.72 11.85 16.97
N PHE A 42 10.49 12.81 16.08
CA PHE A 42 10.65 14.24 16.36
C PHE A 42 9.67 14.73 17.45
N ILE A 43 8.39 14.33 17.36
CA ILE A 43 7.36 14.63 18.36
C ILE A 43 7.72 13.97 19.70
N GLY A 44 8.23 12.74 19.67
CA GLY A 44 8.71 12.04 20.87
C GLY A 44 9.80 12.82 21.61
N ALA A 45 10.72 13.45 20.88
CA ALA A 45 11.74 14.32 21.48
C ALA A 45 11.14 15.60 22.12
N ILE A 46 10.10 16.19 21.50
CA ILE A 46 9.35 17.32 22.10
C ILE A 46 8.65 16.88 23.39
N VAL A 47 7.96 15.75 23.36
CA VAL A 47 7.26 15.20 24.53
C VAL A 47 8.25 14.87 25.65
N GLY A 48 9.42 14.32 25.33
CA GLY A 48 10.48 14.05 26.31
C GLY A 48 11.03 15.31 26.97
N ASN A 49 11.21 16.39 26.19
CA ASN A 49 11.63 17.69 26.72
C ASN A 49 10.55 18.32 27.61
N TRP A 50 9.29 18.26 27.19
CA TRP A 50 8.15 18.73 27.99
C TRP A 50 8.03 17.96 29.31
N ALA A 51 8.11 16.62 29.28
CA ALA A 51 8.07 15.78 30.47
C ALA A 51 9.24 16.07 31.43
N SER A 52 10.39 16.44 30.88
CA SER A 52 11.59 16.83 31.66
C SER A 52 11.56 18.28 32.15
N ARG A 53 10.45 19.02 31.96
CA ARG A 53 10.30 20.46 32.27
C ARG A 53 11.36 21.33 31.58
N ARG A 54 11.81 20.92 30.40
CA ARG A 54 12.73 21.67 29.54
C ARG A 54 11.93 22.37 28.43
N PRO A 55 12.44 23.47 27.86
CA PRO A 55 11.82 24.10 26.69
C PRO A 55 11.64 23.10 25.55
N TYR A 56 10.52 23.19 24.83
CA TYR A 56 10.11 22.19 23.82
C TYR A 56 11.20 21.89 22.78
N PHE A 57 11.89 22.91 22.27
CA PHE A 57 12.93 22.80 21.25
C PHE A 57 14.36 22.79 21.83
N SER A 58 14.51 22.50 23.12
CA SER A 58 15.82 22.46 23.76
C SER A 58 16.67 21.30 23.23
N GLY A 59 17.83 21.64 22.64
CA GLY A 59 18.80 20.65 22.15
C GLY A 59 18.40 20.04 20.82
N ILE A 60 18.52 20.82 19.74
CA ILE A 60 18.13 20.44 18.36
C ILE A 60 18.74 19.11 17.90
N GLN A 61 19.95 18.78 18.37
CA GLN A 61 20.64 17.52 18.08
C GLN A 61 19.78 16.31 18.49
N LYS A 62 19.10 16.37 19.64
CA LYS A 62 18.23 15.28 20.12
C LYS A 62 17.05 15.05 19.20
N HIS A 63 16.44 16.12 18.69
CA HIS A 63 15.33 16.04 17.75
C HIS A 63 15.77 15.46 16.41
N ILE A 64 16.93 15.87 15.90
CA ILE A 64 17.49 15.36 14.65
C ILE A 64 17.82 13.86 14.79
N ILE A 65 18.48 13.46 15.87
CA ILE A 65 18.82 12.06 16.13
C ILE A 65 17.55 11.21 16.27
N ALA A 66 16.55 11.69 17.02
CA ALA A 66 15.28 10.98 17.19
C ALA A 66 14.49 10.84 15.88
N ALA A 67 14.52 11.86 15.02
CA ALA A 67 13.88 11.81 13.70
C ALA A 67 14.58 10.80 12.77
N ILE A 68 15.92 10.80 12.72
CA ILE A 68 16.70 9.84 11.92
C ILE A 68 16.47 8.40 12.41
N ALA A 69 16.50 8.19 13.73
CA ALA A 69 16.21 6.88 14.32
C ALA A 69 14.78 6.42 13.98
N GLY A 70 13.80 7.32 14.08
CA GLY A 70 12.42 7.08 13.67
C GLY A 70 12.30 6.69 12.19
N ALA A 71 12.98 7.41 11.29
CA ALA A 71 13.01 7.08 9.86
C ALA A 71 13.57 5.68 9.59
N GLY A 72 14.65 5.30 10.29
CA GLY A 72 15.26 3.97 10.19
C GLY A 72 14.29 2.86 10.60
N ILE A 73 13.58 3.04 11.71
CA ILE A 73 12.53 2.11 12.16
C ILE A 73 11.40 2.03 11.12
N GLY A 74 10.97 3.18 10.59
CA GLY A 74 9.95 3.25 9.54
C GLY A 74 10.31 2.43 8.31
N LYS A 75 11.58 2.49 7.87
CA LYS A 75 12.07 1.69 6.74
C LYS A 75 12.04 0.20 7.03
N ILE A 76 12.34 -0.24 8.26
CA ILE A 76 12.27 -1.66 8.63
C ILE A 76 10.81 -2.14 8.58
N LEU A 77 9.89 -1.36 9.15
CA LEU A 77 8.46 -1.66 9.16
C LEU A 77 7.87 -1.72 7.74
N GLU A 78 8.31 -0.82 6.87
CA GLU A 78 7.95 -0.81 5.45
C GLU A 78 8.34 -2.13 4.77
N ASN A 79 9.58 -2.59 4.91
CA ASN A 79 10.00 -3.84 4.26
C ASN A 79 9.20 -5.03 4.80
N TYR A 80 8.94 -5.05 6.11
CA TYR A 80 8.14 -6.10 6.74
C TYR A 80 6.71 -6.15 6.17
N ASN A 81 6.07 -4.99 6.02
CA ASN A 81 4.74 -4.88 5.43
C ASN A 81 4.74 -5.31 3.96
N ILE A 82 5.74 -4.89 3.18
CA ILE A 82 5.87 -5.27 1.77
C ILE A 82 6.09 -6.78 1.65
N SER A 83 6.98 -7.37 2.45
CA SER A 83 7.23 -8.82 2.40
C SER A 83 5.99 -9.62 2.80
N HIS A 84 5.28 -9.18 3.84
CA HIS A 84 4.07 -9.85 4.30
C HIS A 84 2.95 -9.78 3.25
N ALA A 85 2.75 -8.61 2.62
CA ALA A 85 1.78 -8.46 1.54
C ALA A 85 2.16 -9.30 0.31
N ALA A 86 3.44 -9.33 -0.05
CA ALA A 86 3.93 -10.14 -1.17
C ALA A 86 3.74 -11.64 -0.93
N GLU A 87 4.03 -12.13 0.27
CA GLU A 87 3.80 -13.52 0.67
C GLU A 87 2.32 -13.87 0.60
N ARG A 88 1.45 -13.02 1.18
CA ARG A 88 0.01 -13.22 1.15
C ARG A 88 -0.52 -13.32 -0.28
N ASP A 89 -0.11 -12.41 -1.16
CA ASP A 89 -0.53 -12.42 -2.55
C ASP A 89 0.04 -13.63 -3.32
N ALA A 90 1.26 -14.09 -2.99
CA ALA A 90 1.84 -15.30 -3.56
C ALA A 90 1.03 -16.56 -3.18
N VAL A 91 0.63 -16.67 -1.91
CA VAL A 91 -0.22 -17.77 -1.42
C VAL A 91 -1.57 -17.75 -2.13
N MET A 92 -2.21 -16.60 -2.30
CA MET A 92 -3.48 -16.48 -3.02
C MET A 92 -3.35 -16.94 -4.48
N ARG A 93 -2.31 -16.51 -5.20
CA ARG A 93 -2.06 -16.93 -6.58
C ARG A 93 -1.87 -18.45 -6.66
N HIS A 94 -1.05 -18.99 -5.78
CA HIS A 94 -0.78 -20.43 -5.73
C HIS A 94 -2.07 -21.24 -5.45
N TYR A 95 -2.93 -20.77 -4.56
CA TYR A 95 -4.19 -21.42 -4.25
C TYR A 95 -5.15 -21.42 -5.45
N ILE A 96 -5.30 -20.29 -6.16
CA ILE A 96 -6.13 -20.19 -7.36
C ILE A 96 -5.62 -21.11 -8.47
N GLN A 97 -4.29 -21.27 -8.59
CA GLN A 97 -3.68 -22.20 -9.56
C GLN A 97 -3.97 -23.67 -9.24
N LEU A 98 -4.05 -24.04 -7.96
CA LEU A 98 -4.36 -25.40 -7.52
C LEU A 98 -5.83 -25.77 -7.68
N HIS A 99 -6.73 -24.79 -7.51
CA HIS A 99 -8.18 -24.98 -7.49
C HIS A 99 -8.91 -24.13 -8.52
N PRO A 100 -8.63 -24.30 -9.83
CA PRO A 100 -9.32 -23.52 -10.87
C PRO A 100 -10.84 -23.74 -10.91
N GLU A 101 -11.33 -24.87 -10.41
CA GLU A 101 -12.75 -25.23 -10.33
C GLU A 101 -13.56 -24.29 -9.42
N ASP A 102 -12.95 -23.79 -8.34
CA ASP A 102 -13.59 -22.89 -7.38
C ASP A 102 -13.65 -21.44 -7.92
N PHE A 103 -12.86 -21.15 -8.95
CA PHE A 103 -12.68 -19.83 -9.54
C PHE A 103 -13.03 -19.81 -11.03
N PRO A 104 -14.30 -20.07 -11.41
CA PRO A 104 -14.71 -20.06 -12.81
C PRO A 104 -14.46 -18.69 -13.46
N PRO A 105 -14.09 -18.65 -14.76
CA PRO A 105 -13.96 -17.40 -15.49
C PRO A 105 -15.26 -16.60 -15.50
N PHE A 106 -15.19 -15.30 -15.25
CA PHE A 106 -16.38 -14.46 -15.25
C PHE A 106 -16.77 -14.07 -16.69
N GLU A 107 -18.06 -14.06 -16.97
CA GLU A 107 -18.59 -13.49 -18.20
C GLU A 107 -18.80 -11.98 -18.00
N ARG A 108 -17.99 -11.15 -18.68
CA ARG A 108 -18.16 -9.68 -18.64
C ARG A 108 -19.32 -9.27 -19.55
N LYS A 109 -20.44 -8.89 -18.97
CA LYS A 109 -21.56 -8.26 -19.68
C LYS A 109 -21.27 -6.78 -19.95
N LYS A 110 -21.68 -6.26 -21.10
CA LYS A 110 -21.58 -4.82 -21.36
C LYS A 110 -22.69 -4.10 -20.60
N TYR A 111 -22.45 -2.85 -20.19
CA TYR A 111 -23.50 -2.03 -19.56
C TYR A 111 -24.73 -1.83 -20.47
N ALA A 112 -24.58 -1.98 -21.79
CA ALA A 112 -25.71 -1.98 -22.71
C ALA A 112 -26.68 -3.16 -22.47
N ASP A 113 -26.19 -4.28 -21.93
CA ASP A 113 -26.95 -5.50 -21.67
C ASP A 113 -27.41 -5.59 -20.20
N VAL A 114 -27.01 -4.65 -19.34
CA VAL A 114 -27.31 -4.62 -17.90
C VAL A 114 -28.24 -3.45 -17.63
N ILE A 115 -29.49 -3.73 -17.26
CA ILE A 115 -30.50 -2.71 -16.93
C ILE A 115 -30.59 -2.61 -15.41
N GLU A 116 -30.00 -1.56 -14.84
CA GLU A 116 -30.10 -1.25 -13.42
C GLU A 116 -31.26 -0.27 -13.15
N PRO A 117 -31.94 -0.38 -12.00
CA PRO A 117 -32.98 0.58 -11.63
C PRO A 117 -32.36 1.97 -11.40
N TRP A 118 -32.85 2.97 -12.11
CA TRP A 118 -32.42 4.35 -11.92
C TRP A 118 -33.11 4.97 -10.70
N ILE A 119 -32.34 5.31 -9.66
CA ILE A 119 -32.82 5.98 -8.46
C ILE A 119 -32.44 7.47 -8.54
N PRO A 120 -33.38 8.38 -8.87
CA PRO A 120 -33.07 9.79 -8.94
C PRO A 120 -32.84 10.39 -7.54
N ILE A 121 -31.82 11.24 -7.41
CA ILE A 121 -31.66 12.14 -6.25
C ILE A 121 -32.52 13.37 -6.54
N ARG A 122 -33.52 13.62 -5.70
CA ARG A 122 -34.48 14.74 -5.83
C ARG A 122 -34.26 15.76 -4.73
#